data_AF-A0A2V6NTV9-F1
#
_entry.id   AF-A0A2V6NTV9-F1
#
_cell.length_a   1.000
_cell.length_b   1.000
_cell.length_c   1.000
_cell.angle_alpha   90.00
_cell.angle_beta   90.00
_cell.angle_gamma   90.00
#
_symmetry.space_group_name_H-M   'P 1'
#
loop_
_entity.id
_entity.type
_entity.pdbx_description
1 polymer ?
#
loop_
_entity_poly.entity_id
_entity_poly.type
_entity_poly.pdbx_seq_one_letter_code
_entity_poly.pdbx_strand_id
1 'polypeptide(L)'
;MDIDALHSTLLSITVVSEKVRAAAREMLSATGDAAAGLGKFLCEVENDLRIAKATLGGELGFSWCPRCWPPELIATDLDGQLNCPVCGQVSYEQAA
;
A
#
# COMPACT_ATOMS: atom_id res chain seq x y z
N MET A 1 -9.78 -17.76 6.66
CA MET A 1 -9.00 -16.59 7.08
C MET A 1 -7.74 -17.13 7.73
N ASP A 2 -6.60 -16.93 7.09
CA ASP A 2 -5.30 -17.39 7.57
C ASP A 2 -4.80 -16.44 8.67
N ILE A 3 -4.62 -16.98 9.87
CA ILE A 3 -4.17 -16.21 11.05
C ILE A 3 -2.70 -15.79 10.87
N ASP A 4 -1.89 -16.62 10.22
CA ASP A 4 -0.46 -16.34 10.03
C ASP A 4 -0.25 -15.18 9.05
N ALA A 5 -1.11 -15.08 8.04
CA ALA A 5 -1.05 -14.00 7.06
C ALA A 5 -1.57 -12.66 7.62
N LEU A 6 -2.57 -12.70 8.50
CA LEU A 6 -3.00 -11.53 9.28
C LEU A 6 -1.89 -11.02 10.19
N HIS A 7 -1.19 -11.94 10.88
CA HIS A 7 -0.02 -11.60 11.70
C HIS A 7 1.12 -11.00 10.86
N SER A 8 1.43 -11.60 9.70
CA SER A 8 2.45 -11.09 8.77
C SER A 8 2.15 -9.67 8.29
N THR A 9 0.88 -9.39 8.01
CA THR A 9 0.44 -8.05 7.63
C THR A 9 0.58 -7.06 8.78
N LEU A 10 0.09 -7.41 9.97
CA LEU A 10 0.21 -6.55 11.16
C LEU A 10 1.67 -6.20 11.44
N LEU A 11 2.58 -7.15 11.28
CA LEU A 11 4.03 -6.91 11.38
C LEU A 11 4.50 -5.94 10.30
N SER A 12 4.07 -6.10 9.05
CA SER A 12 4.43 -5.20 7.95
C SER A 12 3.94 -3.77 8.19
N ILE A 13 2.70 -3.58 8.64
CA ILE A 13 2.14 -2.26 9.02
C ILE A 13 2.93 -1.64 10.18
N THR A 14 3.29 -2.46 11.17
CA THR A 14 4.09 -2.03 12.33
C THR A 14 5.46 -1.55 11.88
N VAL A 15 6.14 -2.29 11.00
CA VAL A 15 7.45 -1.92 10.45
C VAL A 15 7.37 -0.62 9.65
N VAL A 16 6.36 -0.45 8.80
CA VAL A 16 6.16 0.79 8.04
C VAL A 16 5.91 1.98 8.96
N SER A 17 5.07 1.80 9.98
CA SER A 17 4.78 2.84 10.98
C SER A 17 6.04 3.25 11.75
N GLU A 18 6.88 2.27 12.11
CA GLU A 18 8.17 2.51 12.76
C GLU A 18 9.16 3.24 11.84
N LYS A 19 9.22 2.90 10.55
CA LYS A 19 10.02 3.66 9.56
C LYS A 19 9.56 5.11 9.50
N VAL A 20 8.25 5.37 9.37
CA VAL A 20 7.69 6.74 9.34
C VAL A 20 8.09 7.52 10.59
N ARG A 21 7.96 6.89 11.76
CA ARG A 21 8.30 7.50 13.05
C ARG A 21 9.80 7.79 13.18
N ALA A 22 10.66 6.90 12.68
CA ALA A 22 12.10 7.10 12.66
C ALA A 22 12.48 8.28 11.76
N ALA A 23 11.95 8.34 10.53
CA ALA A 23 12.22 9.46 9.64
C ALA A 23 11.64 10.77 10.14
N ALA A 24 10.44 10.78 10.75
CA ALA A 24 9.90 11.98 11.38
C ALA A 24 10.85 12.55 12.45
N ARG A 25 11.55 11.69 13.20
CA ARG A 25 12.58 12.12 14.16
C ARG A 25 13.84 12.65 13.48
N GLU A 26 14.34 11.96 12.45
CA GLU A 26 15.51 12.43 11.69
C GLU A 26 15.24 13.78 11.00
N MET A 27 14.04 13.95 10.45
CA MET A 27 13.57 15.18 9.82
C MET A 27 13.46 16.36 10.78
N LEU A 28 12.88 16.15 11.96
CA LEU A 28 12.82 17.19 13.00
C LEU A 28 14.22 17.60 13.48
N SER A 29 15.22 16.76 13.23
CA SER A 29 16.62 16.96 13.63
C SER A 29 17.49 17.58 12.53
N ALA A 30 17.04 17.61 11.26
CA ALA A 30 17.88 17.98 10.11
C ALA A 30 17.44 19.31 9.45
N THR A 31 18.30 20.33 9.51
CA THR A 31 18.13 21.60 8.76
C THR A 31 18.92 21.59 7.45
N GLY A 32 18.26 21.88 6.31
CA GLY A 32 18.92 22.38 5.10
C GLY A 32 18.79 21.53 3.83
N ASP A 33 18.98 20.21 3.92
CA ASP A 33 18.91 19.26 2.77
C ASP A 33 17.80 18.19 2.92
N ALA A 34 16.96 18.38 3.94
CA ALA A 34 15.96 17.39 4.37
C ALA A 34 14.83 17.18 3.35
N ALA A 35 14.57 18.12 2.44
CA ALA A 35 13.40 18.07 1.54
C ALA A 35 13.53 17.01 0.42
N ALA A 36 14.71 16.84 -0.18
CA ALA A 36 14.93 15.86 -1.24
C ALA A 36 15.04 14.44 -0.67
N GLY A 37 15.75 14.28 0.45
CA GLY A 37 15.80 13.02 1.20
C GLY A 37 14.42 12.59 1.72
N LEU A 38 13.61 13.56 2.16
CA LEU A 38 12.23 13.31 2.58
C LEU A 38 11.36 12.79 1.43
N GLY A 39 11.40 13.44 0.27
CA GLY A 39 10.59 13.02 -0.87
C GLY A 39 10.85 11.57 -1.23
N LYS A 40 12.13 11.17 -1.26
CA LYS A 40 12.53 9.78 -1.50
C LYS A 40 12.03 8.84 -0.39
N PHE A 41 12.21 9.22 0.87
CA PHE A 41 11.78 8.42 2.00
C PHE A 41 10.26 8.20 2.05
N LEU A 42 9.46 9.26 1.81
CA LEU A 42 8.00 9.14 1.76
C LEU A 42 7.56 8.23 0.62
N CYS A 43 8.18 8.33 -0.56
CA CYS A 43 7.91 7.43 -1.67
C CYS A 43 8.21 5.96 -1.30
N GLU A 44 9.31 5.69 -0.60
CA GLU A 44 9.66 4.34 -0.14
C GLU A 44 8.63 3.80 0.87
N VAL A 45 8.26 4.61 1.86
CA VAL A 45 7.24 4.26 2.85
C VAL A 45 5.87 4.05 2.23
N GLU A 46 5.46 4.89 1.29
CA GLU A 46 4.18 4.78 0.61
C GLU A 46 4.10 3.48 -0.21
N ASN A 47 5.20 3.12 -0.88
CA ASN A 47 5.31 1.84 -1.59
C ASN A 47 5.23 0.65 -0.62
N ASP A 48 5.98 0.67 0.49
CA ASP A 48 5.92 -0.38 1.50
C ASP A 48 4.51 -0.52 2.09
N LEU A 49 3.82 0.61 2.34
CA LEU A 49 2.44 0.62 2.83
C LEU A 49 1.47 0.02 1.81
N ARG A 50 1.60 0.37 0.52
CA ARG A 50 0.77 -0.22 -0.55
C ARG A 50 0.96 -1.72 -0.63
N ILE A 51 2.19 -2.21 -0.54
CA ILE A 51 2.49 -3.65 -0.51
C ILE A 51 1.83 -4.30 0.71
N ALA A 52 1.99 -3.74 1.91
CA ALA A 52 1.38 -4.30 3.12
C ALA A 52 -0.15 -4.33 3.05
N LYS A 53 -0.78 -3.26 2.56
CA LYS A 53 -2.24 -3.19 2.36
C LYS A 53 -2.73 -4.19 1.33
N ALA A 54 -2.01 -4.36 0.22
CA ALA A 54 -2.35 -5.35 -0.79
C ALA A 54 -2.28 -6.76 -0.21
N THR A 55 -1.19 -7.12 0.46
CA THR A 55 -1.06 -8.41 1.17
C THR A 55 -2.25 -8.64 2.09
N LEU A 56 -2.60 -7.69 2.96
CA LEU A 56 -3.79 -7.79 3.82
C LEU A 56 -5.06 -8.05 3.01
N GLY A 57 -5.24 -7.28 1.95
CA GLY A 57 -6.43 -7.36 1.12
C GLY A 57 -6.60 -8.74 0.48
N GLY A 58 -5.52 -9.33 -0.05
CA GLY A 58 -5.58 -10.67 -0.63
C GLY A 58 -5.96 -11.73 0.40
N GLU A 59 -5.44 -11.63 1.61
CA GLU A 59 -5.77 -12.54 2.71
C GLU A 59 -7.23 -12.41 3.19
N LEU A 60 -7.78 -11.21 3.05
CA LEU A 60 -9.19 -10.93 3.31
C LEU A 60 -10.10 -11.25 2.09
N GLY A 61 -9.54 -11.75 0.99
CA GLY A 61 -10.27 -12.12 -0.22
C GLY A 61 -10.56 -10.99 -1.20
N PHE A 62 -9.95 -9.81 -1.01
CA PHE A 62 -10.03 -8.72 -1.97
C PHE A 62 -9.14 -8.96 -3.18
N SER A 63 -9.61 -8.54 -4.35
CA SER A 63 -8.85 -8.64 -5.60
C SER A 63 -7.89 -7.46 -5.79
N TRP A 64 -6.78 -7.72 -6.45
CA TRP A 64 -5.77 -6.71 -6.78
C TRP A 64 -5.80 -6.36 -8.27
N CYS A 65 -5.33 -5.15 -8.59
CA CYS A 65 -5.14 -4.75 -9.97
C CYS A 65 -3.95 -5.52 -10.59
N PRO A 66 -4.13 -6.27 -11.70
CA PRO A 66 -3.06 -7.05 -12.33
C PRO A 66 -2.01 -6.19 -13.05
N ARG A 67 -2.28 -4.88 -13.21
CA ARG A 67 -1.47 -3.96 -14.00
C ARG A 67 -0.59 -3.01 -13.16
N CYS A 68 -0.93 -2.81 -11.90
CA CYS A 68 -0.28 -1.81 -11.06
C CYS A 68 0.84 -2.46 -10.24
N TRP A 69 2.00 -1.80 -10.22
CA TRP A 69 3.06 -2.08 -9.27
C TRP A 69 3.56 -0.77 -8.65
N PRO A 70 3.60 -0.62 -7.31
CA PRO A 70 3.17 -1.57 -6.28
C PRO A 70 1.69 -2.00 -6.41
N PRO A 71 1.32 -3.18 -5.88
CA PRO A 71 -0.02 -3.72 -6.01
C PRO A 71 -1.05 -2.79 -5.33
N GLU A 72 -2.21 -2.67 -5.97
CA GLU A 72 -3.31 -1.82 -5.53
C GLU A 72 -4.60 -2.63 -5.44
N LEU A 73 -5.41 -2.38 -4.42
CA LEU A 73 -6.69 -3.04 -4.25
C LEU A 73 -7.69 -2.52 -5.29
N ILE A 74 -8.47 -3.44 -5.85
CA ILE A 74 -9.62 -3.06 -6.67
C ILE A 74 -10.68 -2.48 -5.74
N ALA A 75 -11.20 -1.31 -6.10
CA ALA A 75 -12.26 -0.64 -5.38
C ALA A 75 -13.55 -0.69 -6.21
N THR A 76 -14.68 -0.54 -5.54
CA THR A 76 -15.96 -0.31 -6.19
C THR A 76 -16.21 1.20 -6.24
N ASP A 77 -16.55 1.75 -7.41
CA ASP A 77 -17.00 3.14 -7.48
C ASP A 77 -18.46 3.32 -7.00
N LEU A 78 -18.90 4.58 -7.03
CA LEU A 78 -20.26 4.97 -6.64
C LEU A 78 -21.34 4.32 -7.51
N ASP A 79 -20.99 3.87 -8.72
CA ASP A 79 -21.89 3.21 -9.66
C ASP A 79 -21.88 1.67 -9.51
N GLY A 80 -21.12 1.15 -8.53
CA GLY A 80 -21.03 -0.29 -8.27
C GLY A 80 -20.03 -1.03 -9.18
N GLN A 81 -19.25 -0.32 -10.00
CA GLN A 81 -18.28 -0.94 -10.90
C GLN A 81 -16.95 -1.13 -10.19
N LEU A 82 -16.34 -2.30 -10.42
CA LEU A 82 -14.99 -2.56 -9.96
C LEU A 82 -14.02 -1.76 -10.83
N ASN A 83 -13.18 -0.94 -10.22
CA ASN A 83 -12.12 -0.22 -10.88
C ASN A 83 -10.83 -0.19 -10.04
N CYS A 84 -9.69 -0.01 -10.69
CA CYS A 84 -8.44 0.26 -9.99
C CYS A 84 -8.34 1.78 -9.80
N PRO A 85 -8.15 2.30 -8.58
CA PRO A 85 -8.10 3.74 -8.35
C PRO A 85 -6.88 4.42 -9.01
N VAL A 86 -5.85 3.65 -9.38
CA VAL A 86 -4.62 4.16 -9.99
C VAL A 86 -4.70 4.20 -11.51
N CYS A 87 -5.10 3.10 -12.16
CA CYS A 87 -5.09 3.01 -13.63
C CYS A 87 -6.49 3.03 -14.26
N GLY A 88 -7.55 3.06 -13.45
CA GLY A 88 -8.94 3.11 -13.89
C GLY A 88 -9.47 1.83 -14.54
N GLN A 89 -8.66 0.77 -14.64
CA GLN A 89 -9.07 -0.47 -15.31
C GLN A 89 -9.26 -1.61 -14.33
N VAL A 90 -10.36 -2.35 -14.50
CA VAL A 90 -10.51 -3.71 -13.99
C VAL A 90 -11.07 -4.55 -15.12
N SER A 91 -10.18 -5.24 -15.82
CA SER A 91 -10.59 -6.35 -16.67
C SER A 91 -10.69 -7.59 -15.79
N TYR A 92 -11.85 -7.83 -15.22
CA TYR A 92 -12.28 -9.21 -15.00
C TYR A 92 -13.23 -9.51 -16.15
N GLU A 93 -12.70 -10.11 -17.23
CA GLU A 93 -13.54 -10.94 -18.08
C GLU A 93 -14.28 -11.89 -17.13
N GLN A 94 -15.61 -11.85 -17.21
CA GLN A 94 -16.50 -12.60 -16.34
C GLN A 94 -16.06 -14.06 -16.26
N ALA A 95 -16.00 -14.56 -15.01
CA ALA A 95 -15.87 -15.97 -14.72
C ALA A 95 -16.82 -16.79 -15.61
N ALA A 96 -16.27 -17.75 -16.35
CA ALA A 96 -17.00 -18.85 -16.97
C ALA A 96 -16.99 -20.07 -16.04
#